data_AF-A0A7S0VYF7-F1
#
_entry.id   AF-A0A7S0VYF7-F1
#
_cell.length_a   1.000
_cell.length_b   1.000
_cell.length_c   1.000
_cell.angle_alpha   90.00
_cell.angle_beta   90.00
_cell.angle_gamma   90.00
#
_symmetry.space_group_name_H-M   'P 1'
#
loop_
_entity.id
_entity.type
_entity.pdbx_description
1 polymer ?
#
loop_
_entity_poly.entity_id
_entity_poly.type
_entity_poly.pdbx_seq_one_letter_code
_entity_poly.pdbx_strand_id
1 'polypeptide(L)'
;PRITPDLVAASPQFTNPMREREIKLRANKIPAIENLGTTQDQFDTIDLSDNEIRKLENFPLLKRVGTLLLSNNLIFRIAEDLHDALPNLHTLQLTNNSILNLNDLVPLATIPTLKRLVLLQNNVTKQPNYRLFVIKHLPQVQVLDWKKVKPKEREEAEALHKSGGMEQKAVKKKLTEEEKGKIKEAIAGAKTLDEVNRLEAQLKSGDGLASEDAMTD
;
A
#
# COMPACT_ATOMS: atom_id res chain seq x y z
N PRO A 1 -3.09 1.33 -20.41
CA PRO A 1 -4.53 1.26 -20.75
C PRO A 1 -5.37 1.74 -19.57
N ARG A 2 -6.49 2.43 -19.79
CA ARG A 2 -7.35 2.94 -18.72
C ARG A 2 -8.55 2.02 -18.52
N ILE A 3 -9.14 2.05 -17.33
CA ILE A 3 -10.45 1.42 -17.11
C ILE A 3 -11.50 2.29 -17.78
N THR A 4 -12.12 1.80 -18.85
CA THR A 4 -13.15 2.52 -19.62
C THR A 4 -14.50 1.81 -19.50
N PRO A 5 -15.62 2.50 -19.78
CA PRO A 5 -16.93 1.86 -19.86
C PRO A 5 -16.96 0.68 -20.84
N ASP A 6 -16.31 0.83 -22.01
CA ASP A 6 -16.23 -0.24 -23.01
C ASP A 6 -15.45 -1.45 -22.50
N LEU A 7 -14.35 -1.24 -21.77
CA LEU A 7 -13.60 -2.32 -21.14
C LEU A 7 -14.50 -3.07 -20.13
N VAL A 8 -15.20 -2.34 -19.27
CA VAL A 8 -16.09 -2.94 -18.26
C VAL A 8 -17.24 -3.70 -18.91
N ALA A 9 -17.83 -3.17 -19.99
CA ALA A 9 -18.90 -3.84 -20.73
C ALA A 9 -18.42 -5.10 -21.45
N ALA A 10 -17.20 -5.08 -22.01
CA ALA A 10 -16.60 -6.22 -22.71
C ALA A 10 -16.02 -7.28 -21.76
N SER A 11 -15.70 -6.91 -20.51
CA SER A 11 -15.09 -7.80 -19.53
C SER A 11 -16.05 -8.92 -19.07
N PRO A 12 -15.55 -10.13 -18.81
CA PRO A 12 -16.37 -11.22 -18.26
C PRO A 12 -16.97 -10.84 -16.90
N GLN A 13 -18.27 -11.08 -16.76
CA GLN A 13 -19.04 -10.84 -15.54
C GLN A 13 -19.85 -12.10 -15.22
N PHE A 14 -19.75 -12.62 -14.00
CA PHE A 14 -20.41 -13.88 -13.62
C PHE A 14 -20.58 -13.97 -12.10
N THR A 15 -21.33 -14.98 -11.64
CA THR A 15 -21.39 -15.33 -10.22
C THR A 15 -20.29 -16.35 -9.92
N ASN A 16 -19.37 -16.02 -9.02
CA ASN A 16 -18.24 -16.87 -8.69
C ASN A 16 -18.64 -18.03 -7.73
N PRO A 17 -17.73 -18.98 -7.42
CA PRO A 17 -18.04 -20.11 -6.54
C PRO A 17 -18.46 -19.73 -5.11
N MET A 18 -18.14 -18.51 -4.66
CA MET A 18 -18.56 -17.96 -3.37
C MET A 18 -19.95 -17.32 -3.43
N ARG A 19 -20.63 -17.40 -4.59
CA ARG A 19 -21.93 -16.77 -4.88
C ARG A 19 -21.88 -15.24 -4.88
N GLU A 20 -20.72 -14.67 -5.20
CA GLU A 20 -20.49 -13.24 -5.34
C GLU A 20 -20.53 -12.84 -6.82
N ARG A 21 -21.09 -11.67 -7.14
CA ARG A 21 -21.02 -11.11 -8.49
C ARG A 21 -19.62 -10.56 -8.73
N GLU A 22 -18.95 -11.13 -9.72
CA GLU A 22 -17.54 -10.86 -10.03
C GLU A 22 -17.38 -10.26 -11.42
N ILE A 23 -16.50 -9.26 -11.53
CA ILE A 23 -16.00 -8.75 -12.81
C ILE A 23 -14.50 -9.06 -12.96
N LYS A 24 -14.11 -9.54 -14.15
CA LYS A 24 -12.71 -9.81 -14.51
C LYS A 24 -12.12 -8.68 -15.35
N LEU A 25 -11.25 -7.89 -14.73
CA LEU A 25 -10.42 -6.86 -15.34
C LEU A 25 -8.94 -7.30 -15.47
N ARG A 26 -8.71 -8.62 -15.46
CA ARG A 26 -7.40 -9.26 -15.52
C ARG A 26 -6.65 -8.99 -16.83
N ALA A 27 -5.33 -8.90 -16.79
CA ALA A 27 -4.45 -8.89 -17.97
C ALA A 27 -4.68 -7.75 -18.97
N ASN A 28 -5.07 -6.57 -18.49
CA ASN A 28 -5.37 -5.39 -19.31
C ASN A 28 -4.25 -4.35 -19.33
N LYS A 29 -3.09 -4.62 -18.70
CA LYS A 29 -1.98 -3.67 -18.55
C LYS A 29 -2.43 -2.34 -17.94
N ILE A 30 -3.34 -2.40 -16.96
CA ILE A 30 -3.86 -1.22 -16.26
C ILE A 30 -2.75 -0.70 -15.35
N PRO A 31 -2.23 0.54 -15.52
CA PRO A 31 -1.12 1.07 -14.73
C PRO A 31 -1.57 1.70 -13.40
N ALA A 32 -2.84 2.08 -13.31
CA ALA A 32 -3.42 2.74 -12.15
C ALA A 32 -4.92 2.44 -12.06
N ILE A 33 -5.43 2.38 -10.84
CA ILE A 33 -6.87 2.32 -10.57
C ILE A 33 -7.44 3.72 -10.81
N GLU A 34 -8.44 3.79 -11.67
CA GLU A 34 -9.21 5.00 -11.99
C GLU A 34 -10.53 4.58 -12.63
N ASN A 35 -11.52 5.47 -12.69
CA ASN A 35 -12.79 5.25 -13.39
C ASN A 35 -13.57 3.98 -13.01
N LEU A 36 -13.27 3.34 -11.86
CA LEU A 36 -14.04 2.19 -11.37
C LEU A 36 -15.51 2.52 -11.10
N GLY A 37 -15.91 3.80 -11.10
CA GLY A 37 -17.30 4.22 -10.97
C GLY A 37 -18.17 3.73 -12.12
N THR A 38 -17.56 3.42 -13.28
CA THR A 38 -18.26 2.82 -14.42
C THR A 38 -18.78 1.41 -14.12
N THR A 39 -18.28 0.74 -13.07
CA THR A 39 -18.81 -0.55 -12.58
C THR A 39 -20.15 -0.41 -11.85
N GLN A 40 -20.59 0.83 -11.58
CA GLN A 40 -21.88 1.18 -10.97
C GLN A 40 -22.16 0.47 -9.63
N ASP A 41 -21.11 0.15 -8.87
CA ASP A 41 -21.21 -0.53 -7.57
C ASP A 41 -22.09 -1.79 -7.61
N GLN A 42 -21.96 -2.58 -8.68
CA GLN A 42 -22.79 -3.77 -8.89
C GLN A 42 -22.07 -5.10 -8.58
N PHE A 43 -20.80 -5.05 -8.16
CA PHE A 43 -19.96 -6.24 -7.99
C PHE A 43 -19.52 -6.37 -6.53
N ASP A 44 -19.52 -7.61 -6.06
CA ASP A 44 -19.00 -7.97 -4.74
C ASP A 44 -17.48 -8.25 -4.82
N THR A 45 -17.01 -8.71 -6.00
CA THR A 45 -15.62 -9.06 -6.27
C THR A 45 -15.10 -8.41 -7.55
N ILE A 46 -13.91 -7.80 -7.48
CA ILE A 46 -13.21 -7.24 -8.64
C ILE A 46 -11.85 -7.95 -8.78
N ASP A 47 -11.65 -8.65 -9.91
CA ASP A 47 -10.36 -9.23 -10.27
C ASP A 47 -9.55 -8.27 -11.14
N LEU A 48 -8.52 -7.67 -10.54
CA LEU A 48 -7.53 -6.78 -11.15
C LEU A 48 -6.16 -7.46 -11.30
N SER A 49 -6.09 -8.80 -11.23
CA SER A 49 -4.82 -9.53 -11.34
C SER A 49 -4.12 -9.35 -12.70
N ASP A 50 -2.82 -9.60 -12.74
CA ASP A 50 -1.98 -9.49 -13.96
C ASP A 50 -2.09 -8.10 -14.64
N ASN A 51 -2.04 -7.03 -13.86
CA ASN A 51 -1.99 -5.67 -14.36
C ASN A 51 -0.67 -5.00 -13.94
N GLU A 52 -0.54 -3.70 -14.16
CA GLU A 52 0.67 -2.92 -13.86
C GLU A 52 0.40 -1.88 -12.75
N ILE A 53 -0.60 -2.14 -11.89
CA ILE A 53 -1.07 -1.20 -10.87
C ILE A 53 0.02 -1.00 -9.84
N ARG A 54 0.36 0.27 -9.55
CA ARG A 54 1.46 0.64 -8.65
C ARG A 54 1.03 1.07 -7.25
N LYS A 55 -0.21 1.51 -7.11
CA LYS A 55 -0.74 2.04 -5.85
C LYS A 55 -2.17 1.58 -5.67
N LEU A 56 -2.51 1.22 -4.43
CA LEU A 56 -3.87 0.86 -4.05
C LEU A 56 -4.60 2.11 -3.56
N GLU A 57 -5.12 2.89 -4.50
CA GLU A 57 -5.73 4.22 -4.29
C GLU A 57 -6.79 4.51 -5.36
N ASN A 58 -7.42 5.68 -5.30
CA ASN A 58 -8.37 6.20 -6.31
C ASN A 58 -9.62 5.32 -6.55
N PHE A 59 -10.07 4.62 -5.52
CA PHE A 59 -11.37 3.94 -5.60
C PHE A 59 -12.50 4.98 -5.42
N PRO A 60 -13.57 4.90 -6.23
CA PRO A 60 -14.81 5.57 -5.89
C PRO A 60 -15.49 4.85 -4.73
N LEU A 61 -16.55 5.46 -4.18
CA LEU A 61 -17.39 4.79 -3.19
C LEU A 61 -18.06 3.55 -3.81
N LEU A 62 -17.62 2.36 -3.43
CA LEU A 62 -18.17 1.07 -3.83
C LEU A 62 -18.58 0.31 -2.57
N LYS A 63 -19.87 0.38 -2.24
CA LYS A 63 -20.43 -0.21 -1.01
C LYS A 63 -20.56 -1.72 -1.12
N ARG A 64 -20.63 -2.29 -2.31
CA ARG A 64 -20.79 -3.74 -2.47
C ARG A 64 -19.49 -4.51 -2.43
N VAL A 65 -18.39 -3.89 -2.85
CA VAL A 65 -17.11 -4.58 -3.03
C VAL A 65 -16.58 -5.08 -1.67
N GLY A 66 -16.56 -6.40 -1.53
CA GLY A 66 -16.02 -7.11 -0.38
C GLY A 66 -14.66 -7.77 -0.65
N THR A 67 -14.37 -8.09 -1.92
CA THR A 67 -13.15 -8.80 -2.32
C THR A 67 -12.41 -8.09 -3.45
N LEU A 68 -11.12 -7.82 -3.25
CA LEU A 68 -10.20 -7.36 -4.29
C LEU A 68 -9.11 -8.41 -4.55
N LEU A 69 -9.01 -8.84 -5.80
CA LEU A 69 -7.93 -9.72 -6.27
C LEU A 69 -6.94 -8.88 -7.10
N LEU A 70 -5.72 -8.71 -6.60
CA LEU A 70 -4.68 -7.85 -7.18
C LEU A 70 -3.37 -8.62 -7.34
N SER A 71 -3.45 -9.92 -7.63
CA SER A 71 -2.24 -10.73 -7.76
C SER A 71 -1.42 -10.29 -8.98
N ASN A 72 -0.09 -10.39 -8.93
CA ASN A 72 0.79 -10.05 -10.05
C ASN A 72 0.59 -8.61 -10.54
N ASN A 73 0.77 -7.66 -9.63
CA ASN A 73 0.79 -6.22 -9.91
C ASN A 73 2.11 -5.62 -9.38
N LEU A 74 2.23 -4.29 -9.38
CA LEU A 74 3.43 -3.56 -8.94
C LEU A 74 3.14 -2.70 -7.69
N ILE A 75 2.15 -3.08 -6.88
CA ILE A 75 1.67 -2.26 -5.77
C ILE A 75 2.79 -2.12 -4.74
N PHE A 76 3.20 -0.88 -4.48
CA PHE A 76 4.21 -0.56 -3.46
C PHE A 76 3.66 0.34 -2.34
N ARG A 77 2.49 0.95 -2.53
CA ARG A 77 1.86 1.86 -1.57
C ARG A 77 0.34 1.65 -1.51
N ILE A 78 -0.20 1.81 -0.30
CA ILE A 78 -1.63 1.72 0.00
C ILE A 78 -2.08 3.08 0.55
N ALA A 79 -3.22 3.59 0.06
CA ALA A 79 -3.78 4.84 0.54
C ALA A 79 -4.44 4.70 1.91
N GLU A 80 -4.44 5.79 2.69
CA GLU A 80 -4.97 5.83 4.07
C GLU A 80 -6.51 5.87 4.12
N ASP A 81 -7.14 6.42 3.08
CA ASP A 81 -8.56 6.65 2.90
C ASP A 81 -9.30 5.48 2.23
N LEU A 82 -8.65 4.31 2.10
CA LEU A 82 -9.23 3.17 1.40
C LEU A 82 -10.55 2.69 2.01
N HIS A 83 -10.74 2.88 3.33
CA HIS A 83 -11.99 2.54 4.01
C HIS A 83 -13.17 3.41 3.58
N ASP A 84 -12.94 4.69 3.29
CA ASP A 84 -14.00 5.62 2.89
C ASP A 84 -14.57 5.25 1.52
N ALA A 85 -13.71 4.75 0.62
CA ALA A 85 -14.10 4.27 -0.69
C ALA A 85 -14.68 2.84 -0.66
N LEU A 86 -14.14 1.95 0.17
CA LEU A 86 -14.48 0.53 0.20
C LEU A 86 -14.93 0.08 1.61
N PRO A 87 -16.09 0.56 2.10
CA PRO A 87 -16.49 0.38 3.50
C PRO A 87 -16.74 -1.08 3.90
N ASN A 88 -16.99 -1.97 2.94
CA ASN A 88 -17.29 -3.39 3.17
C ASN A 88 -16.15 -4.34 2.76
N LEU A 89 -14.96 -3.81 2.44
CA LEU A 89 -13.82 -4.63 2.03
C LEU A 89 -13.43 -5.61 3.15
N HIS A 90 -13.52 -6.91 2.87
CA HIS A 90 -13.19 -7.99 3.82
C HIS A 90 -12.07 -8.91 3.33
N THR A 91 -11.73 -8.89 2.04
CA THR A 91 -10.68 -9.73 1.45
C THR A 91 -9.81 -8.94 0.49
N LEU A 92 -8.51 -8.95 0.76
CA LEU A 92 -7.51 -8.29 -0.07
C LEU A 92 -6.38 -9.27 -0.40
N GLN A 93 -6.24 -9.59 -1.68
CA GLN A 93 -5.19 -10.48 -2.18
C GLN A 93 -4.16 -9.69 -2.99
N LEU A 94 -2.97 -9.55 -2.43
CA LEU A 94 -1.84 -8.79 -2.98
C LEU A 94 -0.65 -9.70 -3.31
N THR A 95 -0.89 -10.99 -3.60
CA THR A 95 0.18 -11.93 -3.94
C THR A 95 1.04 -11.39 -5.10
N ASN A 96 2.36 -11.49 -4.98
CA ASN A 96 3.31 -11.06 -6.00
C ASN A 96 3.13 -9.58 -6.39
N ASN A 97 3.38 -8.70 -5.42
CA ASN A 97 3.42 -7.25 -5.58
C ASN A 97 4.77 -6.69 -5.05
N SER A 98 4.90 -5.37 -5.02
CA SER A 98 6.14 -4.65 -4.72
C SER A 98 6.16 -4.01 -3.32
N ILE A 99 5.34 -4.49 -2.37
CA ILE A 99 5.31 -3.92 -1.01
C ILE A 99 6.61 -4.29 -0.30
N LEU A 100 7.32 -3.26 0.18
CA LEU A 100 8.66 -3.40 0.73
C LEU A 100 8.68 -3.28 2.25
N ASN A 101 8.07 -2.24 2.82
CA ASN A 101 8.20 -1.92 4.23
C ASN A 101 6.98 -2.38 5.03
N LEU A 102 7.19 -2.72 6.30
CA LEU A 102 6.11 -3.08 7.21
C LEU A 102 5.13 -1.92 7.42
N ASN A 103 5.64 -0.69 7.49
CA ASN A 103 4.82 0.51 7.67
C ASN A 103 3.89 0.80 6.48
N ASP A 104 4.21 0.33 5.27
CA ASP A 104 3.34 0.48 4.09
C ASP A 104 2.03 -0.30 4.23
N LEU A 105 1.93 -1.22 5.21
CA LEU A 105 0.74 -2.00 5.52
C LEU A 105 -0.18 -1.34 6.57
N VAL A 106 0.34 -0.37 7.34
CA VAL A 106 -0.41 0.30 8.42
C VAL A 106 -1.70 0.98 7.93
N PRO A 107 -1.77 1.57 6.73
CA PRO A 107 -3.03 2.12 6.19
C PRO A 107 -4.19 1.12 6.21
N LEU A 108 -3.95 -0.19 6.08
CA LEU A 108 -4.99 -1.21 6.15
C LEU A 108 -5.67 -1.29 7.52
N ALA A 109 -5.07 -0.72 8.57
CA ALA A 109 -5.65 -0.67 9.92
C ALA A 109 -6.97 0.12 9.95
N THR A 110 -7.15 1.07 9.02
CA THR A 110 -8.36 1.90 8.92
C THR A 110 -9.59 1.12 8.42
N ILE A 111 -9.42 -0.12 7.95
CA ILE A 111 -10.47 -0.95 7.36
C ILE A 111 -10.92 -2.02 8.38
N PRO A 112 -11.92 -1.76 9.24
CA PRO A 112 -12.32 -2.68 10.32
C PRO A 112 -12.92 -4.01 9.81
N THR A 113 -13.45 -4.00 8.59
CA THR A 113 -14.05 -5.15 7.92
C THR A 113 -13.02 -6.12 7.35
N LEU A 114 -11.75 -5.71 7.17
CA LEU A 114 -10.72 -6.54 6.54
C LEU A 114 -10.40 -7.78 7.38
N LYS A 115 -10.80 -8.98 6.91
CA LYS A 115 -10.58 -10.25 7.65
C LYS A 115 -9.54 -11.15 7.01
N ARG A 116 -9.37 -11.08 5.68
CA ARG A 116 -8.46 -11.95 4.92
C ARG A 116 -7.47 -11.11 4.14
N LEU A 117 -6.18 -11.29 4.43
CA LEU A 117 -5.08 -10.59 3.79
C LEU A 117 -4.05 -11.58 3.28
N VAL A 118 -3.62 -11.42 2.03
CA VAL A 118 -2.59 -12.25 1.41
C VAL A 118 -1.52 -11.35 0.81
N LEU A 119 -0.29 -11.48 1.29
CA LEU A 119 0.87 -10.68 0.91
C LEU A 119 2.04 -11.54 0.41
N LEU A 120 1.83 -12.86 0.26
CA LEU A 120 2.81 -13.79 -0.29
C LEU A 120 3.53 -13.23 -1.52
N GLN A 121 4.82 -13.52 -1.64
CA GLN A 121 5.66 -13.06 -2.76
C GLN A 121 5.83 -11.53 -2.86
N ASN A 122 5.58 -10.77 -1.78
CA ASN A 122 6.07 -9.40 -1.64
C ASN A 122 7.42 -9.38 -0.88
N ASN A 123 8.22 -8.32 -1.04
CA ASN A 123 9.46 -8.20 -0.27
C ASN A 123 9.21 -8.01 1.23
N VAL A 124 8.08 -7.41 1.60
CA VAL A 124 7.67 -7.23 3.01
C VAL A 124 7.59 -8.55 3.78
N THR A 125 7.29 -9.68 3.12
CA THR A 125 7.20 -10.98 3.80
C THR A 125 8.56 -11.53 4.25
N LYS A 126 9.66 -10.96 3.75
CA LYS A 126 11.03 -11.31 4.13
C LYS A 126 11.55 -10.48 5.31
N GLN A 127 10.81 -9.44 5.71
CA GLN A 127 11.17 -8.59 6.84
C GLN A 127 11.14 -9.39 8.15
N PRO A 128 12.09 -9.14 9.09
CA PRO A 128 12.03 -9.69 10.44
C PRO A 128 10.69 -9.35 11.09
N ASN A 129 10.14 -10.32 11.84
CA ASN A 129 8.89 -10.17 12.58
C ASN A 129 7.66 -9.81 11.72
N TYR A 130 7.71 -9.92 10.39
CA TYR A 130 6.63 -9.55 9.46
C TYR A 130 5.24 -10.01 9.94
N ARG A 131 5.11 -11.30 10.25
CA ARG A 131 3.83 -11.87 10.65
C ARG A 131 3.29 -11.28 11.96
N LEU A 132 4.15 -11.13 12.97
CA LEU A 132 3.77 -10.55 14.26
C LEU A 132 3.47 -9.06 14.13
N PHE A 133 4.22 -8.35 13.29
CA PHE A 133 3.96 -6.95 12.97
C PHE A 133 2.56 -6.78 12.38
N VAL A 134 2.21 -7.56 11.35
CA VAL A 134 0.88 -7.50 10.74
C VAL A 134 -0.21 -7.84 11.75
N ILE A 135 -0.02 -8.88 12.57
CA ILE A 135 -0.99 -9.28 13.59
C ILE A 135 -1.21 -8.17 14.63
N LYS A 136 -0.15 -7.46 15.04
CA LYS A 136 -0.22 -6.35 15.99
C LYS A 136 -0.91 -5.12 15.41
N HIS A 137 -0.52 -4.71 14.20
CA HIS A 137 -0.98 -3.46 13.60
C HIS A 137 -2.32 -3.60 12.89
N LEU A 138 -2.67 -4.80 12.43
CA LEU A 138 -3.94 -5.12 11.77
C LEU A 138 -4.74 -6.14 12.60
N PRO A 139 -5.19 -5.81 13.83
CA PRO A 139 -5.83 -6.75 14.73
C PRO A 139 -7.12 -7.36 14.17
N GLN A 140 -7.81 -6.67 13.25
CA GLN A 140 -9.02 -7.13 12.59
C GLN A 140 -8.81 -8.32 11.64
N VAL A 141 -7.58 -8.55 11.17
CA VAL A 141 -7.22 -9.64 10.25
C VAL A 141 -7.32 -10.98 10.99
N GLN A 142 -8.02 -11.94 10.40
CA GLN A 142 -8.25 -13.28 10.95
C GLN A 142 -7.49 -14.37 10.19
N VAL A 143 -7.24 -14.15 8.89
CA VAL A 143 -6.45 -15.05 8.04
C VAL A 143 -5.40 -14.22 7.33
N LEU A 144 -4.14 -14.57 7.54
CA LEU A 144 -2.98 -13.94 6.92
C LEU A 144 -2.18 -15.00 6.15
N ASP A 145 -1.95 -14.78 4.87
CA ASP A 145 -1.20 -15.68 3.99
C ASP A 145 -1.72 -17.12 4.03
N TRP A 146 -3.05 -17.24 3.91
CA TRP A 146 -3.81 -18.50 3.98
C TRP A 146 -3.72 -19.24 5.33
N LYS A 147 -3.14 -18.62 6.35
CA LYS A 147 -3.03 -19.18 7.71
C LYS A 147 -3.87 -18.38 8.69
N LYS A 148 -4.74 -19.08 9.42
CA LYS A 148 -5.52 -18.49 10.52
C LYS A 148 -4.58 -17.88 11.55
N VAL A 149 -4.89 -16.66 12.00
CA VAL A 149 -4.20 -16.00 13.12
C VAL A 149 -4.70 -16.62 14.42
N LYS A 150 -3.78 -17.19 15.20
CA LYS A 150 -4.08 -17.84 16.48
C LYS A 150 -3.97 -16.85 17.65
N PRO A 151 -4.70 -17.07 18.75
CA PRO A 151 -4.58 -16.23 19.96
C PRO A 151 -3.15 -16.11 20.49
N LYS A 152 -2.41 -17.23 20.51
CA LYS A 152 -1.00 -17.26 20.92
C LYS A 152 -0.13 -16.29 20.13
N GLU A 153 -0.33 -16.19 18.81
CA GLU A 153 0.43 -15.26 17.97
C GLU A 153 0.09 -13.80 18.30
N ARG A 154 -1.13 -13.52 18.76
CA ARG A 154 -1.53 -12.17 19.21
C ARG A 154 -0.85 -11.80 20.53
N GLU A 155 -0.77 -12.74 21.47
CA GLU A 155 -0.04 -12.55 22.73
C GLU A 155 1.45 -12.34 22.48
N GLU A 156 2.06 -13.15 21.61
CA GLU A 156 3.47 -13.02 21.19
C GLU A 156 3.73 -11.68 20.51
N ALA A 157 2.84 -11.24 19.62
CA ALA A 157 2.93 -9.93 18.98
C ALA A 157 2.81 -8.80 20.02
N GLU A 158 1.86 -8.86 20.94
CA GLU A 158 1.72 -7.84 21.99
C GLU A 158 2.97 -7.75 22.87
N ALA A 159 3.52 -8.89 23.29
CA ALA A 159 4.73 -8.95 24.09
C ALA A 159 5.96 -8.36 23.35
N LEU A 160 6.12 -8.71 22.07
CA LEU A 160 7.23 -8.21 21.25
C LEU A 160 7.13 -6.69 21.00
N HIS A 161 5.92 -6.15 20.89
CA HIS A 161 5.72 -4.71 20.75
C HIS A 161 6.09 -3.97 22.04
N LYS A 162 5.66 -4.48 23.19
CA LYS A 162 5.99 -3.88 24.51
C LYS A 162 7.48 -3.91 24.83
N SER A 163 8.21 -4.91 24.34
CA SER A 163 9.67 -4.99 24.52
C SER A 163 10.47 -4.15 23.51
N GLY A 164 9.80 -3.41 22.61
CA GLY A 164 10.44 -2.59 21.58
C GLY A 164 11.00 -3.40 20.40
N GLY A 165 10.79 -4.72 20.36
CA GLY A 165 11.35 -5.60 19.32
C GLY A 165 10.66 -5.51 17.95
N MET A 166 9.59 -4.74 17.84
CA MET A 166 8.85 -4.50 16.58
C MET A 166 9.15 -3.17 15.90
N GLU A 167 9.80 -2.23 16.60
CA GLU A 167 10.15 -0.95 16.00
C GLU A 167 11.26 -1.18 14.97
N GLN A 168 10.91 -1.09 13.69
CA GLN A 168 11.91 -0.73 12.71
C GLN A 168 12.32 0.69 13.06
N LYS A 169 13.49 0.84 13.68
CA LYS A 169 14.15 2.15 13.76
C LYS A 169 14.02 2.74 12.37
N ALA A 170 13.30 3.85 12.23
CA ALA A 170 13.26 4.56 10.97
C ALA A 170 14.70 4.64 10.51
N VAL A 171 15.00 4.00 9.37
CA VAL A 171 16.25 4.29 8.68
C VAL A 171 16.04 5.72 8.21
N LYS A 172 16.27 6.70 9.10
CA LYS A 172 16.55 8.05 8.70
C LYS A 172 17.63 7.86 7.66
N LYS A 173 17.29 8.11 6.39
CA LYS A 173 18.25 8.04 5.29
C LYS A 173 19.29 9.10 5.62
N LYS A 174 20.32 8.71 6.36
CA LYS A 174 21.39 9.61 6.75
C LYS A 174 21.97 10.10 5.44
N LEU A 175 21.99 11.42 5.26
CA LEU A 175 22.68 12.05 4.15
C LEU A 175 24.06 11.41 4.01
N THR A 176 24.36 10.91 2.82
CA THR A 176 25.70 10.48 2.45
C THR A 176 26.67 11.66 2.57
N GLU A 177 27.97 11.40 2.71
CA GLU A 177 28.96 12.49 2.76
C GLU A 177 28.94 13.34 1.47
N GLU A 178 28.57 12.75 0.33
CA GLU A 178 28.36 13.46 -0.93
C GLU A 178 27.15 14.39 -0.88
N GLU A 179 25.99 13.92 -0.39
CA GLU A 179 24.78 14.75 -0.23
C GLU A 179 25.01 15.89 0.78
N LYS A 180 25.75 15.64 1.88
CA LYS A 180 26.18 16.69 2.81
C LYS A 180 27.09 17.72 2.16
N GLY A 181 27.98 17.28 1.26
CA GLY A 181 28.84 18.15 0.47
C GLY A 181 28.03 19.12 -0.39
N LYS A 182 27.06 18.58 -1.15
CA LYS A 182 26.16 19.38 -2.01
C LYS A 182 25.37 20.42 -1.24
N ILE A 183 24.85 20.07 -0.06
CA ILE A 183 24.11 21.02 0.79
C ILE A 183 25.03 22.14 1.31
N LYS A 184 26.29 21.84 1.68
CA LYS A 184 27.25 22.86 2.10
C LYS A 184 27.62 23.82 0.96
N GLU A 185 27.78 23.30 -0.25
CA GLU A 185 28.02 24.13 -1.44
C GLU A 185 26.81 25.02 -1.75
N ALA A 186 25.59 24.49 -1.63
CA ALA A 186 24.36 25.27 -1.81
C ALA A 186 24.22 26.39 -0.76
N ILE A 187 24.59 26.14 0.51
CA ILE A 187 24.60 27.18 1.56
C ILE A 187 25.59 28.29 1.21
N ALA A 188 26.77 27.96 0.67
CA ALA A 188 27.77 28.96 0.27
C ALA A 188 27.32 29.80 -0.93
N GLY A 189 26.46 29.25 -1.80
CA GLY A 189 25.90 29.92 -2.98
C GLY A 189 24.55 30.60 -2.78
N ALA A 190 23.91 30.44 -1.61
CA ALA A 190 22.58 30.97 -1.32
C ALA A 190 22.56 32.50 -1.32
N LYS A 191 21.53 33.10 -1.94
CA LYS A 191 21.42 34.56 -2.10
C LYS A 191 20.58 35.22 -1.02
N THR A 192 19.86 34.44 -0.24
CA THR A 192 18.92 34.93 0.77
C THR A 192 19.15 34.22 2.10
N LEU A 193 18.89 34.94 3.19
CA LEU A 193 19.01 34.39 4.54
C LEU A 193 18.00 33.26 4.80
N ASP A 194 16.82 33.33 4.17
CA ASP A 194 15.78 32.30 4.28
C ASP A 194 16.21 30.98 3.62
N GLU A 195 16.91 31.06 2.48
CA GLU A 195 17.49 29.89 1.79
C GLU A 195 18.59 29.24 2.63
N VAL A 196 19.48 30.04 3.24
CA VAL A 196 20.50 29.56 4.18
C VAL A 196 19.87 28.83 5.36
N ASN A 197 18.88 29.45 6.01
CA ASN A 197 18.21 28.88 7.18
C ASN A 197 17.50 27.55 6.85
N ARG A 198 16.89 27.45 5.66
CA ARG A 198 16.24 26.22 5.19
C ARG A 198 17.24 25.09 4.95
N LEU A 199 18.35 25.37 4.27
CA LEU A 199 19.39 24.38 3.96
C LEU A 199 20.16 23.95 5.22
N GLU A 200 20.40 24.86 6.17
CA GLU A 200 20.97 24.51 7.47
C GLU A 200 20.05 23.60 8.30
N ALA A 201 18.75 23.86 8.27
CA ALA A 201 17.76 23.01 8.94
C ALA A 201 17.73 21.60 8.33
N GLN A 202 17.88 21.47 7.01
CA GLN A 202 18.02 20.18 6.32
C GLN A 202 19.31 19.44 6.72
N LEU A 203 20.43 20.16 6.81
CA LEU A 203 21.70 19.58 7.24
C LEU A 203 21.65 19.10 8.71
N LYS A 204 20.97 19.85 9.60
CA LYS A 204 20.82 19.52 11.03
C LYS A 204 19.81 18.40 11.28
N SER A 205 18.70 18.37 10.55
CA SER A 205 17.66 17.34 10.67
C SER A 205 18.10 15.98 10.09
N GLY A 206 18.98 16.01 9.08
CA GLY A 206 19.42 14.81 8.36
C GLY A 206 18.35 14.25 7.43
N ASP A 207 17.32 15.03 7.13
CA ASP A 207 16.28 14.68 6.18
C ASP A 207 16.83 14.90 4.76
N GLY A 208 16.70 13.87 3.90
CA GLY A 208 17.23 13.89 2.54
C GLY A 208 16.61 15.01 1.69
N LEU A 209 17.36 15.48 0.69
CA LEU A 209 16.81 16.36 -0.35
C LEU A 209 15.61 15.67 -1.00
N ALA A 210 14.43 16.29 -0.92
CA ALA A 210 13.36 15.97 -1.84
C ALA A 210 13.88 16.35 -3.24
N SER A 211 14.13 15.35 -4.08
CA SER A 211 14.53 15.58 -5.47
C SER A 211 13.43 16.41 -6.15
N GLU A 212 13.78 17.58 -6.64
CA GLU A 212 12.94 18.45 -7.48
C GLU A 212 12.72 17.88 -8.90
N ASP A 213 13.07 16.62 -9.17
CA ASP A 213 12.80 15.93 -10.44
C ASP A 213 11.31 15.56 -10.66
N ALA A 214 10.40 16.23 -9.95
CA ALA A 214 8.96 16.09 -10.12
C ALA A 214 8.35 17.37 -10.73
N MET A 215 9.05 18.05 -11.64
CA MET A 215 8.48 19.14 -12.47
C MET A 215 9.32 19.37 -13.74
N THR A 216 9.50 18.35 -14.58
CA THR A 216 9.65 18.45 -16.06
C THR A 216 9.85 17.06 -16.64
N ASP A 217 8.77 16.44 -17.11
CA ASP A 217 8.61 15.81 -18.44
C ASP A 217 7.20 15.21 -18.57
#